data_AF-A0A914DNK1-F1
#
_entry.id   AF-A0A914DNK1-F1
#
_cell.length_a   1.000
_cell.length_b   1.000
_cell.length_c   1.000
_cell.angle_alpha   90.00
_cell.angle_beta   90.00
_cell.angle_gamma   90.00
#
_symmetry.space_group_name_H-M   'P 1'
#
loop_
_entity.id
_entity.type
_entity.pdbx_description
1 polymer ?
#
loop_
_entity_poly.entity_id
_entity_poly.type
_entity_poly.pdbx_seq_one_letter_code
_entity_poly.pdbx_strand_id
1 'polypeptide(L)'
;MWAEPDDYSIKFYTRDSYFVLLPHRRANNNVYTQIARVSVKPDFSTGRETFLQMGDYDVEKIHAFDDENSKIYFTAAAPIPSQRHLFVTHAKAELDNAITANCITCQMETNCTFHEVNFSPRGKNFYLNCKGPGTPHMMLSSIESNFSILGEYGRNSVLESMTRSHLFPRVLYENVTLSNGHVSMVKMLLPYGLDRQAVDKHYPVLVDVYGGPGTQKVTEEWFSNNIDIYFASSKEYVIVFIDGRGSGYRGWRQKQPLYGNLGTVEVDDQIETISALLKRHRFLDSRNVAIWGWSYGGFVSARVVQRDPKRIFKCAISIAPVTNFKYYGTRKILYTHSNLDATYTERYMGTASSEAYQNTDLSRNVSAFHNVKYLLAHGTGDENVHFQNTAEFVKALTSDNVQFELMIYPDESHNLFSGRWHLYNMLDQFLNNCFHTHLS
;
A
#
# COMPACT_ATOMS: atom_id res chain seq x y z
N MET A 1 -13.41 -12.19 -8.55
CA MET A 1 -13.25 -11.44 -7.27
C MET A 1 -12.63 -12.41 -6.28
N TRP A 2 -11.69 -11.95 -5.44
CA TRP A 2 -11.17 -12.76 -4.33
C TRP A 2 -11.92 -12.43 -3.02
N ALA A 3 -11.68 -13.18 -1.96
CA ALA A 3 -12.23 -12.88 -0.64
C ALA A 3 -11.08 -12.52 0.31
N GLU A 4 -11.24 -11.45 1.08
CA GLU A 4 -10.38 -11.09 2.21
C GLU A 4 -11.16 -11.39 3.48
N PRO A 5 -10.93 -12.56 4.13
CA PRO A 5 -11.58 -12.91 5.38
C PRO A 5 -10.92 -12.18 6.55
N ASP A 6 -10.81 -10.86 6.48
CA ASP A 6 -10.33 -10.07 7.60
C ASP A 6 -11.54 -9.75 8.48
N ASP A 7 -11.51 -10.26 9.72
CA ASP A 7 -12.51 -10.04 10.77
C ASP A 7 -13.90 -10.63 10.49
N TYR A 8 -13.99 -11.97 10.41
CA TYR A 8 -15.27 -12.71 10.41
C TYR A 8 -16.01 -12.66 11.76
N SER A 9 -15.51 -11.90 12.74
CA SER A 9 -16.20 -11.74 14.01
C SER A 9 -17.33 -10.73 13.85
N ILE A 10 -18.56 -11.21 14.00
CA ILE A 10 -19.75 -10.35 14.01
C ILE A 10 -19.71 -9.50 15.29
N LYS A 11 -19.22 -8.27 15.16
CA LYS A 11 -19.09 -7.31 16.28
C LYS A 11 -20.28 -6.39 16.43
N PHE A 12 -20.98 -6.09 15.33
CA PHE A 12 -22.05 -5.10 15.29
C PHE A 12 -23.32 -5.75 14.75
N TYR A 13 -24.35 -5.83 15.58
CA TYR A 13 -25.59 -6.55 15.27
C TYR A 13 -26.80 -5.96 15.99
N THR A 14 -27.97 -6.22 15.43
CA THR A 14 -29.29 -6.09 16.06
C THR A 14 -29.80 -7.50 16.41
N ARG A 15 -31.00 -7.59 16.98
CA ARG A 15 -31.65 -8.89 17.28
C ARG A 15 -31.76 -9.81 16.06
N ASP A 16 -31.95 -9.26 14.88
CA ASP A 16 -32.30 -9.98 13.64
C ASP A 16 -31.33 -9.72 12.49
N SER A 17 -30.26 -8.94 12.71
CA SER A 17 -29.36 -8.54 11.62
C SER A 17 -27.94 -8.32 12.13
N TYR A 18 -26.97 -8.40 11.24
CA TYR A 18 -25.60 -7.98 11.53
C TYR A 18 -25.03 -7.13 10.39
N PHE A 19 -23.97 -6.36 10.69
CA PHE A 19 -23.30 -5.51 9.72
C PHE A 19 -21.95 -6.11 9.32
N VAL A 20 -21.68 -6.14 8.02
CA VAL A 20 -20.45 -6.71 7.46
C VAL A 20 -20.05 -5.93 6.20
N LEU A 21 -18.76 -5.91 5.89
CA LEU A 21 -18.25 -5.33 4.65
C LEU A 21 -18.38 -6.35 3.51
N LEU A 22 -19.11 -6.00 2.45
CA LEU A 22 -19.32 -6.83 1.28
C LEU A 22 -19.11 -6.03 -0.02
N PRO A 23 -18.69 -6.69 -1.11
CA PRO A 23 -18.60 -6.05 -2.43
C PRO A 23 -19.99 -5.65 -2.93
N HIS A 24 -20.21 -4.36 -3.16
CA HIS A 24 -21.44 -3.78 -3.70
C HIS A 24 -21.20 -3.17 -5.07
N ARG A 25 -21.92 -3.65 -6.10
CA ARG A 25 -21.91 -3.03 -7.43
C ARG A 25 -22.72 -1.76 -7.42
N ARG A 26 -22.10 -0.64 -7.80
CA ARG A 26 -22.71 0.70 -7.82
C ARG A 26 -23.18 1.08 -9.22
N ALA A 27 -23.95 2.17 -9.32
CA ALA A 27 -24.48 2.67 -10.59
C ALA A 27 -23.40 3.01 -11.63
N ASN A 28 -22.19 3.35 -11.18
CA ASN A 28 -21.02 3.58 -12.05
C ASN A 28 -20.39 2.28 -12.61
N ASN A 29 -21.02 1.13 -12.38
CA ASN A 29 -20.60 -0.22 -12.76
C ASN A 29 -19.25 -0.68 -12.16
N ASN A 30 -18.71 0.07 -11.19
CA ASN A 30 -17.63 -0.40 -10.34
C ASN A 30 -18.21 -1.12 -9.12
N VAL A 31 -17.38 -1.92 -8.46
CA VAL A 31 -17.74 -2.59 -7.20
C VAL A 31 -16.87 -1.98 -6.11
N TYR A 32 -17.47 -1.69 -4.95
CA TYR A 32 -16.75 -1.16 -3.79
C TYR A 32 -17.03 -2.03 -2.57
N THR A 33 -16.10 -2.10 -1.65
CA THR A 33 -16.31 -2.67 -0.32
C THR A 33 -17.24 -1.74 0.45
N GLN A 34 -18.48 -2.17 0.73
CA GLN A 34 -19.49 -1.35 1.41
C GLN A 34 -20.13 -2.10 2.57
N ILE A 35 -20.80 -1.36 3.45
CA ILE A 35 -21.49 -1.96 4.58
C ILE A 35 -22.81 -2.56 4.10
N ALA A 36 -22.93 -3.87 4.26
CA ALA A 36 -24.17 -4.62 4.14
C ALA A 36 -24.77 -4.88 5.53
N ARG A 37 -26.06 -4.61 5.67
CA ARG A 37 -26.90 -5.17 6.73
C ARG A 37 -27.45 -6.51 6.24
N VAL A 38 -27.05 -7.59 6.89
CA VAL A 38 -27.56 -8.93 6.61
C VAL A 38 -28.62 -9.26 7.65
N SER A 39 -29.88 -9.27 7.24
CA SER A 39 -31.01 -9.68 8.08
C SER A 39 -31.18 -11.19 8.03
N VAL A 40 -31.20 -11.83 9.20
CA VAL A 40 -31.28 -13.28 9.37
C VAL A 40 -32.66 -13.62 9.93
N LYS A 41 -33.33 -14.59 9.31
CA LYS A 41 -34.61 -15.08 9.83
C LYS A 41 -34.44 -15.70 11.23
N PRO A 42 -35.49 -15.71 12.07
CA PRO A 42 -35.42 -16.31 13.41
C PRO A 42 -35.03 -17.80 13.44
N ASP A 43 -35.21 -18.51 12.32
CA ASP A 43 -34.83 -19.91 12.15
C ASP A 43 -33.37 -20.12 11.72
N PHE A 44 -32.60 -19.03 11.56
CA PHE A 44 -31.20 -19.01 11.10
C PHE A 44 -30.95 -19.68 9.75
N SER A 45 -32.01 -19.90 8.94
CA SER A 45 -31.91 -20.67 7.69
C SER A 45 -31.47 -19.83 6.49
N THR A 46 -31.85 -18.54 6.48
CA THR A 46 -31.61 -17.64 5.33
C THR A 46 -31.27 -16.23 5.80
N GLY A 47 -30.24 -15.65 5.20
CA GLY A 47 -29.91 -14.23 5.30
C GLY A 47 -30.36 -13.45 4.06
N ARG A 48 -30.70 -12.18 4.23
CA ARG A 48 -30.94 -11.22 3.15
C ARG A 48 -30.04 -10.00 3.36
N GLU A 49 -29.20 -9.70 2.38
CA GLU A 49 -28.35 -8.53 2.38
C GLU A 49 -29.06 -7.29 1.85
N THR A 50 -28.81 -6.16 2.49
CA THR A 50 -29.19 -4.81 2.03
C THR A 50 -28.02 -3.88 2.30
N PHE A 51 -27.67 -3.03 1.34
CA PHE A 51 -26.54 -2.11 1.49
C PHE A 51 -26.99 -0.78 2.09
N LEU A 52 -26.18 -0.24 3.00
CA LEU A 52 -26.45 1.06 3.60
C LEU A 52 -26.17 2.18 2.59
N GLN A 53 -26.93 3.28 2.70
CA GLN A 53 -26.79 4.42 1.80
C GLN A 53 -25.50 5.20 2.12
N MET A 54 -24.59 5.23 1.14
CA MET A 54 -23.26 5.86 1.23
C MET A 54 -22.73 6.19 -0.17
N GLY A 55 -21.60 6.90 -0.27
CA GLY A 55 -20.98 7.27 -1.55
C GLY A 55 -20.27 6.12 -2.28
N ASP A 56 -19.68 6.41 -3.44
CA ASP A 56 -18.95 5.45 -4.28
C ASP A 56 -17.48 5.35 -3.84
N TYR A 57 -17.24 4.73 -2.67
CA TYR A 57 -15.90 4.53 -2.10
C TYR A 57 -15.82 3.21 -1.33
N ASP A 58 -14.59 2.74 -1.10
CA ASP A 58 -14.31 1.58 -0.28
C ASP A 58 -14.35 1.97 1.22
N VAL A 59 -15.14 1.24 2.00
CA VAL A 59 -15.13 1.28 3.47
C VAL A 59 -13.98 0.40 3.97
N GLU A 60 -13.19 0.94 4.88
CA GLU A 60 -12.05 0.25 5.50
C GLU A 60 -12.48 -0.57 6.70
N LYS A 61 -13.25 0.04 7.62
CA LYS A 61 -13.60 -0.60 8.90
C LYS A 61 -14.86 -0.01 9.51
N ILE A 62 -15.70 -0.88 10.08
CA ILE A 62 -16.81 -0.49 10.97
C ILE A 62 -16.26 -0.41 12.39
N HIS A 63 -16.53 0.69 13.09
CA HIS A 63 -15.99 0.93 14.44
C HIS A 63 -17.03 0.85 15.55
N ALA A 64 -18.24 1.34 15.29
CA ALA A 64 -19.30 1.36 16.30
C ALA A 64 -20.69 1.32 15.65
N PHE A 65 -21.63 0.77 16.42
CA PHE A 65 -23.06 0.80 16.11
C PHE A 65 -23.81 1.34 17.33
N ASP A 66 -24.54 2.42 17.12
CA ASP A 66 -25.44 3.04 18.10
C ASP A 66 -26.86 2.55 17.79
N ASP A 67 -27.30 1.54 18.54
CA ASP A 67 -28.62 0.92 18.39
C ASP A 67 -29.77 1.87 18.76
N GLU A 68 -29.55 2.71 19.79
CA GLU A 68 -30.55 3.68 20.28
C GLU A 68 -30.93 4.68 19.18
N ASN A 69 -29.94 5.17 18.43
CA ASN A 69 -30.15 6.15 17.36
C ASN A 69 -30.10 5.54 15.95
N SER A 70 -29.96 4.22 15.82
CA SER A 70 -29.80 3.53 14.53
C SER A 70 -28.68 4.12 13.67
N LYS A 71 -27.50 4.39 14.24
CA LYS A 71 -26.34 4.96 13.52
C LYS A 71 -25.15 4.01 13.49
N ILE A 72 -24.44 3.99 12.38
CA ILE A 72 -23.21 3.21 12.22
C ILE A 72 -22.04 4.13 11.87
N TYR A 73 -20.90 3.87 12.52
CA TYR A 73 -19.68 4.66 12.42
C TYR A 73 -18.57 3.83 11.77
N PHE A 74 -17.92 4.39 10.76
CA PHE A 74 -16.96 3.65 9.95
C PHE A 74 -15.90 4.57 9.36
N THR A 75 -14.70 4.03 9.12
CA THR A 75 -13.67 4.72 8.32
C THR A 75 -13.78 4.30 6.86
N ALA A 76 -13.63 5.27 5.95
CA ALA A 76 -13.60 5.02 4.51
C ALA A 76 -12.51 5.85 3.80
N ALA A 77 -12.12 5.38 2.62
CA ALA A 77 -11.16 6.05 1.74
C ALA A 77 -11.84 7.11 0.87
N ALA A 78 -12.31 8.19 1.50
CA ALA A 78 -13.08 9.25 0.89
C ALA A 78 -12.83 10.58 1.63
N PRO A 79 -12.98 11.76 0.97
CA PRO A 79 -13.50 11.99 -0.38
C PRO A 79 -12.58 11.55 -1.53
N ILE A 80 -11.28 11.41 -1.28
CA ILE A 80 -10.32 10.86 -2.25
C ILE A 80 -9.64 9.61 -1.70
N PRO A 81 -9.15 8.69 -2.55
CA PRO A 81 -8.58 7.41 -2.11
C PRO A 81 -7.37 7.54 -1.17
N SER A 82 -6.63 8.65 -1.25
CA SER A 82 -5.44 8.90 -0.42
C SER A 82 -5.76 9.27 1.03
N GLN A 83 -7.03 9.54 1.35
CA GLN A 83 -7.47 10.01 2.67
C GLN A 83 -8.17 8.92 3.46
N ARG A 84 -8.29 9.11 4.78
CA ARG A 84 -9.05 8.25 5.69
C ARG A 84 -9.84 9.12 6.64
N HIS A 85 -11.16 9.06 6.51
CA HIS A 85 -12.07 9.86 7.32
C HIS A 85 -13.10 9.00 8.03
N LEU A 86 -13.55 9.47 9.20
CA LEU A 86 -14.65 8.87 9.95
C LEU A 86 -15.96 9.37 9.37
N PHE A 87 -16.87 8.44 9.10
CA PHE A 87 -18.21 8.70 8.61
C PHE A 87 -19.26 8.12 9.55
N VAL A 88 -20.47 8.67 9.45
CA VAL A 88 -21.67 8.13 10.08
C VAL A 88 -22.79 8.02 9.04
N THR A 89 -23.51 6.90 9.04
CA THR A 89 -24.75 6.74 8.26
C THR A 89 -25.83 6.06 9.09
N HIS A 90 -27.06 6.09 8.59
CA HIS A 90 -28.17 5.40 9.22
C HIS A 90 -28.04 3.88 9.01
N ALA A 91 -28.37 3.10 10.03
CA ALA A 91 -28.22 1.65 10.05
C ALA A 91 -29.34 0.90 9.30
N LYS A 92 -30.24 1.64 8.64
CA LYS A 92 -31.31 1.12 7.78
C LYS A 92 -31.10 1.60 6.35
N ALA A 93 -31.32 0.70 5.40
CA ALA A 93 -31.46 1.05 4.00
C ALA A 93 -32.87 1.65 3.79
N GLU A 94 -33.09 2.91 4.13
CA GLU A 94 -34.34 3.60 3.80
C GLU A 94 -34.37 4.03 2.33
N LEU A 95 -35.58 4.13 1.76
CA LEU A 95 -35.85 4.27 0.32
C LEU A 95 -35.54 5.65 -0.28
N ASP A 96 -35.22 6.65 0.53
CA ASP A 96 -34.88 7.97 0.02
C ASP A 96 -33.40 8.02 -0.37
N ASN A 97 -33.15 8.00 -1.68
CA ASN A 97 -31.86 8.12 -2.36
C ASN A 97 -31.05 9.41 -2.02
N ALA A 98 -31.51 10.22 -1.06
CA ALA A 98 -30.93 11.50 -0.68
C ALA A 98 -30.03 11.43 0.57
N ILE A 99 -30.08 10.37 1.38
CA ILE A 99 -29.28 10.27 2.60
C ILE A 99 -27.90 9.70 2.26
N THR A 100 -26.90 10.57 2.13
CA THR A 100 -25.49 10.17 2.04
C THR A 100 -24.88 10.09 3.43
N ALA A 101 -23.88 9.21 3.61
CA ALA A 101 -23.11 9.15 4.84
C ALA A 101 -22.46 10.52 5.13
N ASN A 102 -22.61 11.01 6.35
CA ASN A 102 -22.02 12.28 6.77
C ASN A 102 -20.56 12.05 7.17
N CYS A 103 -19.65 12.89 6.64
CA CYS A 103 -18.25 12.85 7.02
C CYS A 103 -18.02 13.64 8.30
N ILE A 104 -17.62 12.96 9.38
CA ILE A 104 -17.34 13.58 10.66
C ILE A 104 -16.03 14.36 10.60
N THR A 105 -14.94 13.73 10.13
CA THR A 105 -13.59 14.33 10.22
C THR A 105 -13.20 15.21 9.03
N CYS A 106 -13.99 15.29 7.95
CA CYS A 106 -13.62 16.06 6.75
C CYS A 106 -13.47 17.57 6.98
N GLN A 107 -14.12 18.11 8.02
CA GLN A 107 -14.09 19.53 8.36
C GLN A 107 -13.62 19.78 9.80
N MET A 108 -13.11 18.75 10.48
CA MET A 108 -12.64 18.89 11.87
C MET A 108 -11.33 19.66 11.95
N GLU A 109 -10.39 19.36 11.05
CA GLU A 109 -9.07 19.99 11.02
C GLU A 109 -8.55 20.08 9.58
N THR A 110 -7.93 21.20 9.22
CA THR A 110 -7.46 21.45 7.85
C THR A 110 -6.19 20.68 7.49
N ASN A 111 -5.33 20.35 8.48
CA ASN A 111 -4.06 19.67 8.26
C ASN A 111 -4.10 18.19 8.67
N CYS A 112 -5.30 17.63 8.81
CA CYS A 112 -5.51 16.23 9.12
C CYS A 112 -6.58 15.60 8.22
N THR A 113 -6.17 14.70 7.34
CA THR A 113 -7.07 14.01 6.40
C THR A 113 -6.88 12.49 6.41
N PHE A 114 -5.90 12.00 7.17
CA PHE A 114 -5.68 10.58 7.37
C PHE A 114 -5.83 10.25 8.85
N HIS A 115 -6.92 9.58 9.20
CA HIS A 115 -7.29 9.28 10.58
C HIS A 115 -7.30 7.78 10.85
N GLU A 116 -6.67 7.38 11.94
CA GLU A 116 -6.95 6.10 12.59
C GLU A 116 -7.90 6.35 13.76
N VAL A 117 -8.99 5.58 13.84
CA VAL A 117 -10.07 5.81 14.82
C VAL A 117 -10.21 4.61 15.74
N ASN A 118 -10.29 4.86 17.04
CA ASN A 118 -10.47 3.82 18.04
C ASN A 118 -11.59 4.21 19.01
N PHE A 119 -12.73 3.53 18.90
CA PHE A 119 -13.87 3.71 19.79
C PHE A 119 -13.66 2.99 21.11
N SER A 120 -14.15 3.60 22.19
CA SER A 120 -14.28 2.95 23.49
C SER A 120 -15.25 1.76 23.41
N PRO A 121 -15.19 0.77 24.32
CA PRO A 121 -16.02 -0.43 24.25
C PRO A 121 -17.53 -0.18 24.21
N ARG A 122 -18.00 0.95 24.75
CA ARG A 122 -19.43 1.35 24.73
C ARG A 122 -19.81 2.21 23.51
N GLY A 123 -18.88 2.47 22.59
CA GLY A 123 -19.13 3.20 21.34
C GLY A 123 -19.39 4.70 21.47
N LYS A 124 -19.37 5.29 22.67
CA LYS A 124 -19.72 6.72 22.88
C LYS A 124 -18.55 7.68 22.67
N ASN A 125 -17.40 7.36 23.24
CA ASN A 125 -16.16 8.14 23.13
C ASN A 125 -15.18 7.44 22.20
N PHE A 126 -14.33 8.21 21.52
CA PHE A 126 -13.32 7.66 20.62
C PHE A 126 -12.07 8.55 20.56
N TYR A 127 -10.93 7.91 20.34
CA TYR A 127 -9.70 8.58 19.98
C TYR A 127 -9.60 8.70 18.46
N LEU A 128 -9.32 9.90 17.98
CA LEU A 128 -8.88 10.20 16.63
C LEU A 128 -7.38 10.36 16.65
N ASN A 129 -6.66 9.44 16.02
CA ASN A 129 -5.24 9.59 15.78
C ASN A 129 -5.06 10.21 14.40
N CYS A 130 -4.73 11.49 14.38
CA CYS A 130 -4.33 12.17 13.16
C CYS A 130 -2.97 11.62 12.72
N LYS A 131 -2.92 11.00 11.55
CA LYS A 131 -1.69 10.43 10.99
C LYS A 131 -1.10 11.28 9.88
N GLY A 132 -1.77 12.33 9.41
CA GLY A 132 -1.27 13.18 8.34
C GLY A 132 -2.37 13.97 7.63
N PRO A 133 -2.00 14.90 6.73
CA PRO A 133 -0.65 15.15 6.23
C PRO A 133 0.18 16.05 7.16
N GLY A 134 -0.37 16.61 8.23
CA GLY A 134 0.38 17.31 9.26
C GLY A 134 1.15 16.38 10.19
N THR A 135 1.82 16.98 11.19
CA THR A 135 2.47 16.21 12.26
C THR A 135 1.44 15.37 13.02
N PRO A 136 1.69 14.06 13.19
CA PRO A 136 0.75 13.19 13.89
C PRO A 136 0.47 13.64 15.32
N HIS A 137 -0.79 13.56 15.73
CA HIS A 137 -1.26 13.89 17.08
C HIS A 137 -2.61 13.20 17.33
N MET A 138 -3.03 13.15 18.59
CA MET A 138 -4.24 12.44 19.00
C MET A 138 -5.27 13.41 19.57
N MET A 139 -6.54 13.12 19.33
CA MET A 139 -7.67 13.89 19.86
C MET A 139 -8.67 12.93 20.49
N LEU A 140 -9.29 13.35 21.59
CA LEU A 140 -10.44 12.67 22.17
C LEU A 140 -11.71 13.40 21.72
N SER A 141 -12.69 12.63 21.26
CA SER A 141 -13.99 13.14 20.88
C SER A 141 -15.11 12.19 21.32
N SER A 142 -16.36 12.63 21.21
CA SER A 142 -17.54 11.88 21.63
C SER A 142 -18.72 12.11 20.68
N ILE A 143 -19.55 11.07 20.53
CA ILE A 143 -20.83 11.20 19.84
C ILE A 143 -21.76 12.17 20.61
N GLU A 144 -21.76 12.10 21.94
CA GLU A 144 -22.67 12.88 22.80
C GLU A 144 -22.37 14.38 22.74
N SER A 145 -21.12 14.74 22.46
CA SER A 145 -20.70 16.14 22.29
C SER A 145 -20.83 16.64 20.85
N ASN A 146 -21.56 15.90 20.00
CA ASN A 146 -21.66 16.15 18.56
C ASN A 146 -20.28 16.26 17.89
N PHE A 147 -19.38 15.33 18.25
CA PHE A 147 -18.02 15.22 17.71
C PHE A 147 -17.10 16.41 18.00
N SER A 148 -17.42 17.23 19.00
CA SER A 148 -16.48 18.24 19.46
C SER A 148 -15.20 17.60 20.02
N ILE A 149 -14.07 18.31 19.87
CA ILE A 149 -12.80 17.89 20.46
C ILE A 149 -12.87 18.15 21.97
N LEU A 150 -12.83 17.07 22.76
CA LEU A 150 -12.87 17.12 24.21
C LEU A 150 -11.48 17.31 24.82
N GLY A 151 -10.43 16.90 24.10
CA GLY A 151 -9.05 17.08 24.50
C GLY A 151 -8.09 16.71 23.39
N GLU A 152 -6.96 17.41 23.33
CA GLU A 152 -5.83 17.10 22.45
C GLU A 152 -4.73 16.40 23.27
N TYR A 153 -4.27 15.26 22.78
CA TYR A 153 -3.26 14.41 23.40
C TYR A 153 -2.14 14.14 22.38
N GLY A 154 -0.89 14.05 22.84
CA GLY A 154 0.21 13.68 21.93
C GLY A 154 0.61 14.75 20.91
N ARG A 155 0.14 16.00 21.06
CA ARG A 155 0.71 17.14 20.33
C ARG A 155 2.17 17.30 20.74
N ASN A 156 3.08 17.04 19.81
CA ASN A 156 4.50 16.96 20.10
C ASN A 156 5.20 18.24 19.63
N SER A 157 5.32 19.21 20.54
CA SER A 157 5.97 20.50 20.26
C SER A 157 7.44 20.34 19.83
N VAL A 158 8.11 19.28 20.27
CA VAL A 158 9.48 18.96 19.84
C VAL A 158 9.47 18.52 18.38
N LEU A 159 8.58 17.62 17.98
CA LEU A 159 8.42 17.19 16.59
C LEU A 159 8.01 18.37 15.69
N GLU A 160 7.05 19.19 16.12
CA GLU A 160 6.67 20.40 15.38
C GLU A 160 7.87 21.34 15.19
N SER A 161 8.66 21.56 16.24
CA SER A 161 9.88 22.37 16.15
C SER A 161 10.92 21.74 15.20
N MET A 162 11.13 20.42 15.27
CA MET A 162 12.03 19.70 14.36
C MET A 162 11.61 19.83 12.90
N THR A 163 10.31 19.73 12.60
CA THR A 163 9.80 19.89 11.22
C THR A 163 9.99 21.30 10.68
N ARG A 164 10.08 22.32 11.55
CA ARG A 164 10.37 23.70 11.16
C ARG A 164 11.88 23.97 11.03
N SER A 165 12.72 23.27 11.79
CA SER A 165 14.18 23.48 11.80
C SER A 165 14.94 22.62 10.79
N HIS A 166 14.30 21.60 10.20
CA HIS A 166 14.92 20.71 9.20
C HIS A 166 14.26 20.86 7.82
N LEU A 167 15.04 20.60 6.78
CA LEU A 167 14.61 20.72 5.39
C LEU A 167 13.86 19.44 4.94
N PHE A 168 12.60 19.32 5.35
CA PHE A 168 11.73 18.20 4.94
C PHE A 168 11.37 18.29 3.45
N PRO A 169 11.16 17.14 2.76
CA PRO A 169 10.79 17.14 1.37
C PRO A 169 9.37 17.67 1.18
N ARG A 170 9.11 18.24 0.00
CA ARG A 170 7.76 18.68 -0.39
C ARG A 170 7.03 17.54 -1.07
N VAL A 171 5.80 17.28 -0.64
CA VAL A 171 4.96 16.25 -1.25
C VAL A 171 4.23 16.82 -2.48
N LEU A 172 4.25 16.09 -3.58
CA LEU A 172 3.48 16.37 -4.79
C LEU A 172 2.63 15.15 -5.14
N TYR A 173 1.33 15.34 -5.35
CA TYR A 173 0.44 14.32 -5.87
C TYR A 173 0.11 14.58 -7.33
N GLU A 174 0.11 13.53 -8.14
CA GLU A 174 -0.26 13.59 -9.55
C GLU A 174 -0.96 12.29 -9.97
N ASN A 175 -1.82 12.37 -10.98
CA ASN A 175 -2.40 11.20 -11.63
C ASN A 175 -1.82 11.03 -13.03
N VAL A 176 -1.53 9.77 -13.39
CA VAL A 176 -1.10 9.38 -14.73
C VAL A 176 -2.15 8.45 -15.32
N THR A 177 -2.79 8.87 -16.42
CA THR A 177 -3.65 7.99 -17.21
C THR A 177 -2.78 7.10 -18.08
N LEU A 178 -2.93 5.79 -17.92
CA LEU A 178 -2.20 4.76 -18.64
C LEU A 178 -2.87 4.48 -20.00
N SER A 179 -2.10 3.87 -20.89
CA SER A 179 -2.49 3.44 -22.24
C SER A 179 -3.71 2.52 -22.26
N ASN A 180 -3.90 1.73 -21.20
CA ASN A 180 -5.04 0.84 -21.01
C ASN A 180 -6.29 1.54 -20.42
N GLY A 181 -6.24 2.85 -20.18
CA GLY A 181 -7.34 3.65 -19.63
C GLY A 181 -7.47 3.62 -18.10
N HIS A 182 -6.65 2.85 -17.38
CA HIS A 182 -6.56 2.97 -15.92
C HIS A 182 -5.78 4.22 -15.52
N VAL A 183 -5.96 4.65 -14.27
CA VAL A 183 -5.24 5.79 -13.70
C VAL A 183 -4.32 5.28 -12.59
N SER A 184 -3.03 5.56 -12.72
CA SER A 184 -2.07 5.44 -11.62
C SER A 184 -2.10 6.70 -10.77
N MET A 185 -2.24 6.53 -9.46
CA MET A 185 -2.01 7.63 -8.52
C MET A 185 -0.53 7.68 -8.18
N VAL A 186 0.03 8.89 -8.05
CA VAL A 186 1.44 9.12 -7.79
C VAL A 186 1.61 10.06 -6.60
N LYS A 187 2.53 9.73 -5.70
CA LYS A 187 3.07 10.61 -4.66
C LYS A 187 4.56 10.77 -4.92
N MET A 188 5.04 12.01 -4.94
CA MET A 188 6.47 12.32 -5.04
C MET A 188 6.94 13.07 -3.80
N LEU A 189 8.09 12.67 -3.24
CA LEU A 189 8.85 13.47 -2.30
C LEU A 189 9.91 14.24 -3.08
N LEU A 190 9.76 15.56 -3.13
CA LEU A 190 10.69 16.45 -3.79
C LEU A 190 11.70 16.99 -2.77
N PRO A 191 13.01 16.97 -3.08
CA PRO A 191 14.03 17.64 -2.26
C PRO A 191 13.62 19.07 -1.90
N TYR A 192 13.97 19.51 -0.69
CA TYR A 192 13.63 20.84 -0.25
C TYR A 192 14.27 21.91 -1.17
N GLY A 193 13.49 22.93 -1.54
CA GLY A 193 13.98 23.99 -2.41
C GLY A 193 14.18 23.59 -3.88
N LEU A 194 13.79 22.37 -4.29
CA LEU A 194 13.82 21.96 -5.70
C LEU A 194 13.02 22.94 -6.57
N ASP A 195 13.68 23.49 -7.59
CA ASP A 195 13.02 24.27 -8.64
C ASP A 195 12.59 23.34 -9.78
N ARG A 196 11.28 23.20 -9.95
CA ARG A 196 10.67 22.33 -10.97
C ARG A 196 10.85 22.86 -12.40
N GLN A 197 11.21 24.14 -12.54
CA GLN A 197 11.45 24.79 -13.83
C GLN A 197 12.94 24.83 -14.18
N ALA A 198 13.82 24.41 -13.27
CA ALA A 198 15.25 24.36 -13.53
C ALA A 198 15.52 23.46 -14.76
N VAL A 199 16.26 23.99 -15.71
CA VAL A 199 16.62 23.28 -16.95
C VAL A 199 17.95 22.53 -16.79
N ASP A 200 18.82 23.02 -15.92
CA ASP A 200 20.19 22.51 -15.77
C ASP A 200 20.36 21.53 -14.60
N LYS A 201 19.43 21.53 -13.64
CA LYS A 201 19.46 20.61 -12.49
C LYS A 201 18.44 19.49 -12.66
N HIS A 202 18.94 18.26 -12.72
CA HIS A 202 18.15 17.04 -12.79
C HIS A 202 18.42 16.20 -11.55
N TYR A 203 17.38 15.58 -11.01
CA TYR A 203 17.43 14.85 -9.75
C TYR A 203 17.25 13.35 -10.01
N PRO A 204 18.11 12.48 -9.45
CA PRO A 204 17.91 11.03 -9.54
C PRO A 204 16.54 10.62 -9.01
N VAL A 205 15.96 9.60 -9.63
CA VAL A 205 14.63 9.11 -9.29
C VAL A 205 14.76 7.77 -8.57
N LEU A 206 14.20 7.67 -7.37
CA LEU A 206 14.08 6.42 -6.64
C LEU A 206 12.62 6.04 -6.49
N VAL A 207 12.23 4.90 -7.06
CA VAL A 207 10.88 4.35 -6.92
C VAL A 207 10.86 3.45 -5.70
N ASP A 208 10.05 3.79 -4.69
CA ASP A 208 9.77 2.89 -3.57
C ASP A 208 8.48 2.12 -3.85
N VAL A 209 8.62 0.86 -4.27
CA VAL A 209 7.51 0.02 -4.71
C VAL A 209 7.09 -0.98 -3.64
N TYR A 210 5.78 -1.20 -3.53
CA TYR A 210 5.25 -2.45 -2.96
C TYR A 210 4.42 -3.19 -4.01
N GLY A 211 3.33 -2.58 -4.50
CA GLY A 211 2.57 -3.14 -5.63
C GLY A 211 1.77 -4.41 -5.34
N GLY A 212 1.75 -4.88 -4.09
CA GLY A 212 0.98 -6.05 -3.68
C GLY A 212 -0.54 -5.80 -3.71
N PRO A 213 -1.34 -6.85 -3.95
CA PRO A 213 -2.80 -6.78 -3.92
C PRO A 213 -3.36 -6.07 -2.68
N GLY A 214 -4.30 -5.14 -2.89
CA GLY A 214 -5.03 -4.46 -1.83
C GLY A 214 -4.25 -3.37 -1.09
N THR A 215 -2.95 -3.24 -1.33
CA THR A 215 -2.11 -2.24 -0.63
C THR A 215 -2.19 -0.84 -1.24
N GLN A 216 -1.67 0.14 -0.52
CA GLN A 216 -1.64 1.55 -0.93
C GLN A 216 -0.36 2.21 -0.41
N LYS A 217 0.36 2.93 -1.27
CA LYS A 217 1.48 3.81 -0.86
C LYS A 217 1.20 5.30 -1.10
N VAL A 218 0.25 5.62 -1.97
CA VAL A 218 -0.16 6.99 -2.29
C VAL A 218 -1.28 7.39 -1.33
N THR A 219 -0.87 7.71 -0.10
CA THR A 219 -1.73 8.21 0.98
C THR A 219 -1.26 9.58 1.48
N GLU A 220 -2.18 10.31 2.12
CA GLU A 220 -1.89 11.54 2.85
C GLU A 220 -1.36 11.31 4.28
N GLU A 221 -1.04 10.05 4.61
CA GLU A 221 -0.35 9.71 5.84
C GLU A 221 1.06 10.34 5.88
N TRP A 222 1.39 10.88 7.04
CA TRP A 222 2.70 11.39 7.38
C TRP A 222 3.56 10.26 7.94
N PHE A 223 4.71 10.05 7.31
CA PHE A 223 5.73 9.14 7.81
C PHE A 223 6.99 9.96 8.10
N SER A 224 7.35 10.20 9.36
CA SER A 224 8.58 10.94 9.71
C SER A 224 9.82 10.06 9.83
N ASN A 225 9.66 8.75 10.00
CA ASN A 225 10.76 7.82 10.28
C ASN A 225 10.91 6.78 9.17
N ASN A 226 11.14 7.25 7.95
CA ASN A 226 11.36 6.39 6.80
C ASN A 226 12.63 6.85 6.04
N ILE A 227 13.41 5.90 5.54
CA ILE A 227 14.63 6.13 4.75
C ILE A 227 14.36 6.97 3.50
N ASP A 228 13.13 6.95 2.98
CA ASP A 228 12.72 7.79 1.85
C ASP A 228 12.86 9.29 2.13
N ILE A 229 12.59 9.75 3.37
CA ILE A 229 12.83 11.16 3.73
C ILE A 229 14.33 11.46 3.69
N TYR A 230 15.16 10.55 4.21
CA TYR A 230 16.60 10.72 4.18
C TYR A 230 17.12 10.81 2.73
N PHE A 231 16.65 9.94 1.84
CA PHE A 231 17.01 10.01 0.43
C PHE A 231 16.53 11.30 -0.24
N ALA A 232 15.31 11.76 0.06
CA ALA A 232 14.80 13.00 -0.50
C ALA A 232 15.53 14.25 0.01
N SER A 233 15.76 14.33 1.33
CA SER A 233 16.32 15.51 1.99
C SER A 233 17.84 15.57 1.93
N SER A 234 18.53 14.46 2.23
CA SER A 234 19.99 14.43 2.39
C SER A 234 20.72 14.00 1.12
N LYS A 235 20.09 13.20 0.26
CA LYS A 235 20.66 12.76 -1.02
C LYS A 235 20.09 13.47 -2.24
N GLU A 236 19.09 14.33 -2.03
CA GLU A 236 18.38 15.05 -3.08
C GLU A 236 17.84 14.12 -4.18
N TYR A 237 17.29 12.96 -3.82
CA TYR A 237 16.58 12.10 -4.77
C TYR A 237 15.10 12.49 -4.84
N VAL A 238 14.48 12.38 -6.01
CA VAL A 238 13.02 12.41 -6.10
C VAL A 238 12.49 11.01 -5.82
N ILE A 239 11.78 10.86 -4.71
CA ILE A 239 11.18 9.57 -4.34
C ILE A 239 9.79 9.48 -4.95
N VAL A 240 9.47 8.37 -5.61
CA VAL A 240 8.20 8.17 -6.30
C VAL A 240 7.50 6.94 -5.75
N PHE A 241 6.24 7.11 -5.35
CA PHE A 241 5.31 6.04 -5.00
C PHE A 241 4.19 6.00 -6.03
N ILE A 242 3.79 4.79 -6.43
CA ILE A 242 2.80 4.59 -7.50
C ILE A 242 1.80 3.52 -7.09
N ASP A 243 0.52 3.90 -7.06
CA ASP A 243 -0.60 2.97 -6.91
C ASP A 243 -1.33 2.78 -8.25
N GLY A 244 -0.93 1.73 -8.96
CA GLY A 244 -1.51 1.24 -10.20
C GLY A 244 -2.57 0.15 -9.96
N ARG A 245 -2.80 -0.72 -10.95
CA ARG A 245 -3.73 -1.86 -10.83
C ARG A 245 -3.27 -2.80 -9.73
N GLY A 246 -4.24 -3.41 -9.03
CA GLY A 246 -4.02 -4.22 -7.84
C GLY A 246 -4.11 -3.44 -6.52
N SER A 247 -3.86 -2.12 -6.54
CA SER A 247 -3.92 -1.29 -5.32
C SER A 247 -5.32 -1.25 -4.69
N GLY A 248 -5.40 -1.10 -3.38
CA GLY A 248 -6.63 -1.01 -2.62
C GLY A 248 -7.39 0.31 -2.78
N TYR A 249 -8.53 0.41 -2.08
CA TYR A 249 -9.27 1.65 -1.81
C TYR A 249 -9.77 2.47 -3.02
N ARG A 250 -9.88 1.82 -4.18
CA ARG A 250 -10.29 2.44 -5.45
C ARG A 250 -11.34 1.60 -6.19
N GLY A 251 -12.01 0.71 -5.45
CA GLY A 251 -12.96 -0.25 -5.99
C GLY A 251 -12.29 -1.39 -6.76
N TRP A 252 -13.11 -2.34 -7.18
CA TRP A 252 -12.67 -3.58 -7.79
C TRP A 252 -12.20 -3.42 -9.23
N ARG A 253 -12.63 -2.38 -9.95
CA ARG A 253 -12.07 -2.07 -11.26
C ARG A 253 -10.55 -1.91 -11.18
N GLN A 254 -10.02 -1.36 -10.09
CA GLN A 254 -8.58 -1.23 -9.88
C GLN A 254 -7.94 -2.51 -9.32
N LYS A 255 -8.61 -3.17 -8.36
CA LYS A 255 -8.09 -4.38 -7.69
C LYS A 255 -8.09 -5.63 -8.60
N GLN A 256 -9.23 -5.93 -9.23
CA GLN A 256 -9.49 -7.17 -9.96
C GLN A 256 -8.46 -7.55 -11.03
N PRO A 257 -7.90 -6.64 -11.84
CA PRO A 257 -6.98 -7.00 -12.92
C PRO A 257 -5.75 -7.81 -12.47
N LEU A 258 -5.36 -7.69 -11.20
CA LEU A 258 -4.20 -8.39 -10.63
C LEU A 258 -4.49 -9.87 -10.31
N TYR A 259 -5.77 -10.26 -10.18
CA TYR A 259 -6.16 -11.63 -9.87
C TYR A 259 -5.72 -12.61 -10.98
N GLY A 260 -5.01 -13.67 -10.59
CA GLY A 260 -4.42 -14.66 -11.48
C GLY A 260 -3.24 -14.15 -12.31
N ASN A 261 -2.76 -12.92 -12.05
CA ASN A 261 -1.83 -12.18 -12.90
C ASN A 261 -0.76 -11.44 -12.11
N LEU A 262 -0.32 -11.97 -10.96
CA LEU A 262 0.76 -11.37 -10.16
C LEU A 262 2.05 -11.21 -10.99
N GLY A 263 2.73 -10.07 -10.84
CA GLY A 263 3.96 -9.74 -11.55
C GLY A 263 3.76 -9.33 -13.00
N THR A 264 2.59 -8.79 -13.34
CA THR A 264 2.24 -8.35 -14.70
C THR A 264 1.67 -6.94 -14.70
N VAL A 265 0.37 -6.78 -14.44
CA VAL A 265 -0.35 -5.53 -14.58
C VAL A 265 0.18 -4.41 -13.68
N GLU A 266 0.54 -4.74 -12.45
CA GLU A 266 1.09 -3.80 -11.50
C GLU A 266 2.50 -3.37 -11.91
N VAL A 267 3.28 -4.28 -12.49
CA VAL A 267 4.66 -4.03 -12.95
C VAL A 267 4.65 -3.13 -14.19
N ASP A 268 3.76 -3.42 -15.13
CA ASP A 268 3.58 -2.62 -16.34
C ASP A 268 3.14 -1.19 -15.98
N ASP A 269 2.26 -1.05 -14.99
CA ASP A 269 1.80 0.25 -14.51
C ASP A 269 2.96 1.05 -13.86
N GLN A 270 3.88 0.42 -13.13
CA GLN A 270 5.09 1.10 -12.62
C GLN A 270 5.95 1.65 -13.78
N ILE A 271 6.27 0.81 -14.76
CA ILE A 271 7.14 1.15 -15.89
C ILE A 271 6.51 2.28 -16.72
N GLU A 272 5.22 2.15 -17.05
CA GLU A 272 4.51 3.15 -17.86
C GLU A 272 4.39 4.48 -17.11
N THR A 273 4.05 4.44 -15.82
CA THR A 273 3.93 5.65 -14.99
C THR A 273 5.26 6.39 -14.89
N ILE A 274 6.36 5.71 -14.60
CA ILE A 274 7.68 6.33 -14.55
C ILE A 274 8.08 6.89 -15.92
N SER A 275 7.85 6.14 -17.01
CA SER A 275 8.11 6.64 -18.36
C SER A 275 7.33 7.93 -18.66
N ALA A 276 6.09 8.04 -18.20
CA ALA A 276 5.27 9.25 -18.36
C ALA A 276 5.77 10.42 -17.50
N LEU A 277 6.15 10.17 -16.24
CA LEU A 277 6.68 11.18 -15.33
C LEU A 277 8.00 11.76 -15.86
N LEU A 278 8.93 10.92 -16.31
CA LEU A 278 10.21 11.33 -16.90
C LEU A 278 10.03 12.21 -18.14
N LYS A 279 8.95 11.99 -18.93
CA LYS A 279 8.62 12.83 -20.08
C LYS A 279 7.97 14.15 -19.68
N ARG A 280 7.13 14.14 -18.63
CA ARG A 280 6.40 15.32 -18.15
C ARG A 280 7.28 16.30 -17.39
N HIS A 281 8.21 15.78 -16.59
CA HIS A 281 8.97 16.56 -15.62
C HIS A 281 10.45 16.59 -15.99
N ARG A 282 10.90 17.72 -16.54
CA ARG A 282 12.29 17.90 -16.98
C ARG A 282 13.30 17.82 -15.83
N PHE A 283 12.91 18.15 -14.61
CA PHE A 283 13.79 18.07 -13.44
C PHE A 283 14.08 16.62 -13.00
N LEU A 284 13.43 15.60 -13.57
CA LEU A 284 13.73 14.20 -13.28
C LEU A 284 14.87 13.70 -14.18
N ASP A 285 15.91 13.10 -13.58
CA ASP A 285 17.02 12.54 -14.36
C ASP A 285 16.67 11.17 -14.93
N SER A 286 16.28 11.15 -16.21
CA SER A 286 15.97 9.92 -16.94
C SER A 286 17.12 8.92 -17.07
N ARG A 287 18.37 9.30 -16.79
CA ARG A 287 19.54 8.39 -16.82
C ARG A 287 19.82 7.73 -15.49
N ASN A 288 19.26 8.27 -14.40
CA ASN A 288 19.51 7.84 -13.03
C ASN A 288 18.18 7.52 -12.34
N VAL A 289 17.60 6.38 -12.73
CA VAL A 289 16.37 5.86 -12.16
C VAL A 289 16.66 4.53 -11.48
N ALA A 290 16.27 4.40 -10.23
CA ALA A 290 16.36 3.19 -9.43
C ALA A 290 14.98 2.77 -8.93
N ILE A 291 14.83 1.49 -8.61
CA ILE A 291 13.65 0.94 -7.93
C ILE A 291 14.08 0.09 -6.75
N TRP A 292 13.36 0.20 -5.64
CA TRP A 292 13.57 -0.65 -4.48
C TRP A 292 12.24 -1.07 -3.86
N GLY A 293 12.23 -2.23 -3.20
CA GLY A 293 11.06 -2.70 -2.48
C GLY A 293 11.36 -3.89 -1.59
N TRP A 294 10.45 -4.14 -0.64
CA TRP A 294 10.52 -5.23 0.33
C TRP A 294 9.37 -6.21 0.12
N SER A 295 9.60 -7.51 0.32
CA SER A 295 8.56 -8.55 0.24
C SER A 295 7.98 -8.61 -1.18
N TYR A 296 6.66 -8.43 -1.35
CA TYR A 296 6.05 -8.26 -2.68
C TYR A 296 6.69 -7.08 -3.45
N GLY A 297 7.08 -6.01 -2.78
CA GLY A 297 7.85 -4.92 -3.40
C GLY A 297 9.21 -5.37 -3.94
N GLY A 298 9.88 -6.30 -3.24
CA GLY A 298 11.11 -6.91 -3.71
C GLY A 298 10.88 -7.76 -4.96
N PHE A 299 9.75 -8.48 -5.00
CA PHE A 299 9.29 -9.20 -6.21
C PHE A 299 9.05 -8.24 -7.38
N VAL A 300 8.29 -7.16 -7.16
CA VAL A 300 7.98 -6.16 -8.20
C VAL A 300 9.25 -5.45 -8.69
N SER A 301 10.17 -5.08 -7.80
CA SER A 301 11.46 -4.47 -8.14
C SER A 301 12.27 -5.35 -9.09
N ALA A 302 12.40 -6.65 -8.79
CA ALA A 302 13.05 -7.61 -9.67
C ALA A 302 12.27 -7.84 -10.98
N ARG A 303 10.92 -7.86 -10.91
CA ARG A 303 10.07 -8.10 -12.06
C ARG A 303 10.08 -6.95 -13.07
N VAL A 304 10.23 -5.71 -12.60
CA VAL A 304 10.45 -4.53 -13.44
C VAL A 304 11.69 -4.73 -14.31
N VAL A 305 12.81 -5.23 -13.76
CA VAL A 305 14.03 -5.51 -14.55
C VAL A 305 13.76 -6.48 -15.70
N GLN A 306 12.94 -7.50 -15.47
CA GLN A 306 12.60 -8.51 -16.48
C GLN A 306 11.62 -8.02 -17.55
N ARG A 307 10.81 -7.00 -17.22
CA ARG A 307 9.69 -6.55 -18.05
C ARG A 307 9.89 -5.20 -18.69
N ASP A 308 10.86 -4.40 -18.26
CA ASP A 308 11.13 -3.07 -18.81
C ASP A 308 11.85 -3.13 -20.15
N PRO A 309 11.14 -2.97 -21.28
CA PRO A 309 11.75 -3.09 -22.60
C PRO A 309 12.70 -1.91 -22.91
N LYS A 310 12.55 -0.79 -22.19
CA LYS A 310 13.29 0.45 -22.43
C LYS A 310 14.51 0.58 -21.52
N ARG A 311 14.68 -0.31 -20.54
CA ARG A 311 15.78 -0.28 -19.57
C ARG A 311 15.90 1.09 -18.89
N ILE A 312 14.76 1.64 -18.47
CA ILE A 312 14.62 2.87 -17.70
C ILE A 312 15.40 2.74 -16.39
N PHE A 313 15.30 1.59 -15.72
CA PHE A 313 15.91 1.38 -14.41
C PHE A 313 17.38 0.97 -14.53
N LYS A 314 18.26 1.83 -14.02
CA LYS A 314 19.72 1.61 -13.96
C LYS A 314 20.10 0.61 -12.87
N CYS A 315 19.37 0.63 -11.76
CA CYS A 315 19.55 -0.31 -10.65
C CYS A 315 18.22 -0.71 -10.02
N ALA A 316 18.20 -1.91 -9.45
CA ALA A 316 17.05 -2.46 -8.75
C ALA A 316 17.50 -3.12 -7.44
N ILE A 317 16.69 -2.98 -6.40
CA ILE A 317 16.96 -3.53 -5.08
C ILE A 317 15.77 -4.36 -4.62
N SER A 318 16.01 -5.58 -4.17
CA SER A 318 14.98 -6.46 -3.63
C SER A 318 15.33 -6.89 -2.21
N ILE A 319 14.48 -6.55 -1.25
CA ILE A 319 14.62 -6.98 0.14
C ILE A 319 13.58 -8.07 0.42
N ALA A 320 14.02 -9.23 0.91
CA ALA A 320 13.20 -10.42 1.18
C ALA A 320 12.15 -10.72 0.09
N PRO A 321 12.52 -10.80 -1.21
CA PRO A 321 11.55 -10.94 -2.28
C PRO A 321 10.92 -12.32 -2.30
N VAL A 322 9.61 -12.38 -2.59
CA VAL A 322 9.03 -13.59 -3.17
C VAL A 322 9.63 -13.75 -4.57
N THR A 323 10.14 -14.94 -4.90
CA THR A 323 10.74 -15.19 -6.23
C THR A 323 9.94 -16.19 -7.03
N ASN A 324 9.11 -16.99 -6.36
CA ASN A 324 8.12 -17.86 -6.98
C ASN A 324 6.96 -18.09 -6.01
N PHE A 325 5.73 -17.78 -6.43
CA PHE A 325 4.56 -17.93 -5.56
C PHE A 325 4.23 -19.40 -5.23
N LYS A 326 4.88 -20.38 -5.87
CA LYS A 326 4.85 -21.77 -5.42
C LYS A 326 5.52 -21.98 -4.07
N TYR A 327 6.56 -21.21 -3.75
CA TYR A 327 7.24 -21.27 -2.45
C TYR A 327 6.46 -20.51 -1.39
N TYR A 328 5.76 -19.45 -1.81
CA TYR A 328 4.92 -18.61 -0.97
C TYR A 328 3.53 -19.26 -0.79
N GLY A 329 3.49 -20.44 -0.17
CA GLY A 329 2.20 -21.14 0.01
C GLY A 329 2.24 -22.61 0.38
N THR A 330 3.40 -23.27 0.40
CA THR A 330 3.46 -24.70 0.77
C THR A 330 3.83 -24.92 2.23
N ARG A 331 2.98 -24.44 3.15
CA ARG A 331 3.02 -24.92 4.54
C ARG A 331 1.76 -25.73 4.85
N LYS A 332 1.84 -27.04 4.68
CA LYS A 332 0.97 -27.98 5.41
C LYS A 332 1.56 -28.11 6.81
N ILE A 333 1.16 -27.24 7.74
CA ILE A 333 1.49 -27.46 9.16
C ILE A 333 0.57 -28.58 9.65
N LEU A 334 1.12 -29.77 9.90
CA LEU A 334 0.34 -30.92 10.36
C LEU A 334 -0.25 -30.79 11.78
N TYR A 335 0.05 -29.71 12.53
CA TYR A 335 -0.27 -29.63 13.96
C TYR A 335 -0.85 -28.29 14.48
N THR A 336 -1.21 -27.34 13.61
CA THR A 336 -1.89 -26.10 14.04
C THR A 336 -3.03 -25.75 13.09
N HIS A 337 -4.21 -25.46 13.64
CA HIS A 337 -5.43 -25.11 12.89
C HIS A 337 -5.38 -23.72 12.19
N SER A 338 -4.21 -23.11 12.06
CA SER A 338 -4.00 -21.84 11.36
C SER A 338 -3.11 -22.07 10.13
N ASN A 339 -3.75 -22.34 8.99
CA ASN A 339 -3.11 -22.32 7.67
C ASN A 339 -3.05 -20.86 7.20
N LEU A 340 -1.91 -20.17 7.35
CA LEU A 340 -1.81 -18.76 6.92
C LEU A 340 -1.11 -18.60 5.56
N ASP A 341 -0.21 -19.50 5.14
CA ASP A 341 0.67 -19.18 3.99
C ASP A 341 0.09 -19.59 2.62
N ALA A 342 -0.58 -20.74 2.49
CA ALA A 342 -1.29 -21.11 1.26
C ALA A 342 -2.38 -20.08 0.90
N THR A 343 -2.94 -19.43 1.93
CA THR A 343 -4.08 -18.54 1.77
C THR A 343 -3.77 -17.30 0.95
N TYR A 344 -2.53 -16.78 0.99
CA TYR A 344 -2.18 -15.60 0.20
C TYR A 344 -2.16 -15.93 -1.30
N THR A 345 -1.33 -16.91 -1.67
CA THR A 345 -1.19 -17.29 -3.08
C THR A 345 -2.49 -17.85 -3.64
N GLU A 346 -3.20 -18.71 -2.93
CA GLU A 346 -4.51 -19.21 -3.39
C GLU A 346 -5.57 -18.11 -3.48
N ARG A 347 -5.52 -17.08 -2.61
CA ARG A 347 -6.46 -15.96 -2.68
C ARG A 347 -6.28 -15.13 -3.95
N TYR A 348 -5.04 -14.90 -4.39
CA TYR A 348 -4.76 -14.00 -5.52
C TYR A 348 -4.47 -14.73 -6.83
N MET A 349 -3.99 -15.97 -6.79
CA MET A 349 -3.72 -16.81 -7.96
C MET A 349 -4.75 -17.93 -8.12
N GLY A 350 -5.36 -18.43 -7.04
CA GLY A 350 -6.46 -19.40 -7.08
C GLY A 350 -6.20 -20.58 -8.02
N THR A 351 -7.17 -20.86 -8.90
CA THR A 351 -7.06 -21.90 -9.93
C THR A 351 -6.47 -21.36 -11.24
N ALA A 352 -5.65 -20.31 -11.19
CA ALA A 352 -4.96 -19.82 -12.38
C ALA A 352 -4.12 -20.92 -13.02
N SER A 353 -3.88 -20.80 -14.32
CA SER A 353 -3.16 -21.82 -15.07
C SER A 353 -1.74 -22.03 -14.51
N SER A 354 -1.18 -23.21 -14.75
CA SER A 354 0.23 -23.47 -14.41
C SER A 354 1.18 -22.46 -15.06
N GLU A 355 0.81 -21.94 -16.23
CA GLU A 355 1.53 -20.89 -16.95
C GLU A 355 1.48 -19.54 -16.21
N ALA A 356 0.33 -19.16 -15.63
CA ALA A 356 0.23 -17.97 -14.79
C ALA A 356 1.14 -18.06 -13.55
N TYR A 357 1.16 -19.20 -12.86
CA TYR A 357 2.11 -19.43 -11.75
C TYR A 357 3.56 -19.39 -12.22
N GLN A 358 3.85 -20.02 -13.35
CA GLN A 358 5.19 -20.00 -13.96
C GLN A 358 5.64 -18.59 -14.37
N ASN A 359 4.71 -17.71 -14.76
CA ASN A 359 5.01 -16.32 -15.11
C ASN A 359 5.45 -15.49 -13.89
N THR A 360 5.14 -15.95 -12.68
CA THR A 360 5.64 -15.31 -11.45
C THR A 360 7.06 -15.72 -11.08
N ASP A 361 7.63 -16.72 -11.75
CA ASP A 361 8.94 -17.28 -11.40
C ASP A 361 10.07 -16.40 -11.93
N LEU A 362 10.73 -15.66 -11.03
CA LEU A 362 11.83 -14.77 -11.36
C LEU A 362 13.05 -15.53 -11.90
N SER A 363 13.23 -16.82 -11.61
CA SER A 363 14.38 -17.59 -12.08
C SER A 363 14.39 -17.79 -13.61
N ARG A 364 13.26 -17.62 -14.29
CA ARG A 364 13.09 -17.95 -15.72
C ARG A 364 13.68 -16.94 -16.69
N ASN A 365 13.97 -15.71 -16.25
CA ASN A 365 14.52 -14.65 -17.11
C ASN A 365 15.58 -13.84 -16.34
N VAL A 366 16.61 -14.52 -15.85
CA VAL A 366 17.74 -13.88 -15.16
C VAL A 366 18.66 -13.11 -16.10
N SER A 367 18.68 -13.44 -17.40
CA SER A 367 19.50 -12.73 -18.39
C SER A 367 19.17 -11.24 -18.53
N ALA A 368 17.95 -10.83 -18.14
CA ALA A 368 17.56 -9.41 -18.11
C ALA A 368 18.43 -8.57 -17.14
N PHE A 369 19.00 -9.21 -16.12
CA PHE A 369 19.77 -8.55 -15.06
C PHE A 369 21.23 -8.23 -15.48
N HIS A 370 21.73 -8.76 -16.60
CA HIS A 370 23.10 -8.47 -17.09
C HIS A 370 23.40 -6.97 -17.26
N ASN A 371 22.37 -6.15 -17.46
CA ASN A 371 22.51 -4.71 -17.72
C ASN A 371 21.99 -3.84 -16.57
N VAL A 372 21.70 -4.42 -15.40
CA VAL A 372 21.16 -3.70 -14.25
C VAL A 372 22.03 -3.99 -13.03
N LYS A 373 22.42 -2.95 -12.30
CA LYS A 373 23.04 -3.17 -10.99
C LYS A 373 21.97 -3.66 -10.04
N TYR A 374 22.16 -4.87 -9.51
CA TYR A 374 21.14 -5.52 -8.71
C TYR A 374 21.65 -5.81 -7.29
N LEU A 375 20.87 -5.42 -6.29
CA LEU A 375 21.11 -5.72 -4.88
C LEU A 375 19.98 -6.59 -4.34
N LEU A 376 20.36 -7.70 -3.72
CA LEU A 376 19.46 -8.62 -3.03
C LEU A 376 19.83 -8.68 -1.57
N ALA A 377 18.85 -8.58 -0.67
CA ALA A 377 19.07 -8.81 0.75
C ALA A 377 17.97 -9.64 1.39
N HIS A 378 18.33 -10.50 2.35
CA HIS A 378 17.37 -11.38 3.01
C HIS A 378 17.86 -11.86 4.37
N GLY A 379 16.95 -12.06 5.32
CA GLY A 379 17.20 -12.74 6.59
C GLY A 379 17.14 -14.26 6.42
N THR A 380 18.03 -15.01 7.09
CA THR A 380 17.99 -16.48 7.02
C THR A 380 16.88 -17.07 7.89
N GLY A 381 16.41 -16.32 8.89
CA GLY A 381 15.32 -16.69 9.79
C GLY A 381 13.94 -16.21 9.34
N ASP A 382 13.80 -15.78 8.07
CA ASP A 382 12.53 -15.27 7.54
C ASP A 382 11.45 -16.36 7.50
N GLU A 383 10.48 -16.21 8.39
CA GLU A 383 9.36 -17.09 8.61
C GLU A 383 8.17 -16.82 7.68
N ASN A 384 8.18 -15.69 6.97
CA ASN A 384 7.10 -15.25 6.10
C ASN A 384 7.44 -15.50 4.63
N VAL A 385 8.52 -14.88 4.14
CA VAL A 385 9.09 -15.16 2.81
C VAL A 385 10.32 -16.03 3.06
N HIS A 386 10.17 -17.36 3.08
CA HIS A 386 11.31 -18.23 3.41
C HIS A 386 12.53 -17.92 2.52
N PHE A 387 13.72 -17.89 3.13
CA PHE A 387 15.02 -17.70 2.48
C PHE A 387 15.26 -18.57 1.23
N GLN A 388 14.51 -19.68 1.07
CA GLN A 388 14.47 -20.50 -0.14
C GLN A 388 14.24 -19.66 -1.41
N ASN A 389 13.40 -18.62 -1.32
CA ASN A 389 13.15 -17.70 -2.43
C ASN A 389 14.46 -17.07 -2.94
N THR A 390 15.27 -16.52 -2.03
CA THR A 390 16.57 -15.94 -2.37
C THR A 390 17.56 -17.01 -2.82
N ALA A 391 17.62 -18.16 -2.15
CA ALA A 391 18.55 -19.23 -2.51
C ALA A 391 18.36 -19.73 -3.95
N GLU A 392 17.11 -20.03 -4.36
CA GLU A 392 16.80 -20.47 -5.72
C GLU A 392 17.05 -19.37 -6.76
N PHE A 393 16.79 -18.11 -6.42
CA PHE A 393 17.04 -17.00 -7.35
C PHE A 393 18.53 -16.73 -7.53
N VAL A 394 19.32 -16.75 -6.45
CA VAL A 394 20.79 -16.68 -6.48
C VAL A 394 21.39 -17.81 -7.32
N LYS A 395 20.87 -19.03 -7.17
CA LYS A 395 21.28 -20.18 -7.99
C LYS A 395 21.03 -19.94 -9.48
N ALA A 396 19.88 -19.37 -9.84
CA ALA A 396 19.57 -19.03 -11.23
C ALA A 396 20.47 -17.92 -11.77
N LEU A 397 20.66 -16.83 -11.02
CA LEU A 397 21.54 -15.71 -11.40
C LEU A 397 22.98 -16.19 -11.64
N THR A 398 23.53 -16.99 -10.73
CA THR A 398 24.89 -17.51 -10.85
C THR A 398 25.04 -18.53 -11.99
N SER A 399 24.02 -19.35 -12.25
CA SER A 399 24.02 -20.29 -13.38
C SER A 399 24.06 -19.58 -14.74
N ASP A 400 23.50 -18.38 -14.84
CA ASP A 400 23.54 -17.52 -16.04
C ASP A 400 24.70 -16.50 -16.02
N ASN A 401 25.63 -16.63 -15.07
CA ASN A 401 26.78 -15.74 -14.88
C ASN A 401 26.42 -14.24 -14.71
N VAL A 402 25.25 -13.96 -14.13
CA VAL A 402 24.81 -12.60 -13.80
C VAL A 402 25.54 -12.11 -12.54
N GLN A 403 26.07 -10.89 -12.59
CA GLN A 403 26.68 -10.23 -11.42
C GLN A 403 25.61 -9.50 -10.60
N PHE A 404 25.66 -9.65 -9.28
CA PHE A 404 24.76 -8.98 -8.32
C PHE A 404 25.43 -8.84 -6.95
N GLU A 405 24.91 -7.94 -6.13
CA GLU A 405 25.29 -7.80 -4.73
C GLU A 405 24.30 -8.56 -3.84
N LEU A 406 24.81 -9.30 -2.84
CA LEU A 406 24.00 -10.09 -1.92
C LEU A 406 24.36 -9.76 -0.48
N MET A 407 23.35 -9.47 0.33
CA MET A 407 23.49 -9.29 1.78
C MET A 407 22.59 -10.24 2.53
N ILE A 408 23.20 -11.13 3.31
CA ILE A 408 22.48 -12.08 4.16
C ILE A 408 22.54 -11.58 5.61
N TYR A 409 21.39 -11.58 6.27
CA TYR A 409 21.27 -11.29 7.69
C TYR A 409 20.99 -12.59 8.47
N PRO A 410 22.01 -13.19 9.12
CA PRO A 410 21.81 -14.41 9.89
C PRO A 410 20.79 -14.21 11.00
N ASP A 411 19.92 -15.20 11.20
CA ASP A 411 18.90 -15.30 12.26
C ASP A 411 17.82 -14.20 12.26
N GLU A 412 17.89 -13.24 11.35
CA GLU A 412 16.88 -12.19 11.21
C GLU A 412 15.61 -12.71 10.53
N SER A 413 14.46 -12.26 11.05
CA SER A 413 13.12 -12.49 10.51
C SER A 413 12.82 -11.59 9.31
N HIS A 414 11.58 -11.67 8.80
CA HIS A 414 11.12 -10.86 7.67
C HIS A 414 11.33 -9.35 7.82
N ASN A 415 11.36 -8.86 9.06
CA ASN A 415 11.49 -7.43 9.37
C ASN A 415 12.94 -6.95 9.48
N LEU A 416 13.93 -7.84 9.50
CA LEU A 416 15.36 -7.48 9.66
C LEU A 416 15.57 -6.43 10.76
N PHE A 417 15.00 -6.65 11.94
CA PHE A 417 14.93 -5.65 13.00
C PHE A 417 16.34 -5.22 13.47
N SER A 418 17.22 -6.16 13.80
CA SER A 418 18.57 -5.80 14.26
C SER A 418 19.48 -5.39 13.10
N GLY A 419 19.26 -5.96 11.92
CA GLY A 419 19.98 -5.64 10.69
C GLY A 419 19.57 -4.32 10.03
N ARG A 420 18.50 -3.65 10.50
CA ARG A 420 17.88 -2.52 9.78
C ARG A 420 18.81 -1.35 9.54
N TRP A 421 19.61 -0.99 10.54
CA TRP A 421 20.57 0.11 10.43
C TRP A 421 21.65 -0.20 9.39
N HIS A 422 22.19 -1.42 9.42
CA HIS A 422 23.16 -1.88 8.42
C HIS A 422 22.56 -1.88 7.02
N LEU A 423 21.32 -2.39 6.87
CA LEU A 423 20.58 -2.36 5.62
C LEU A 423 20.48 -0.95 5.05
N TYR A 424 20.07 0.03 5.86
CA TYR A 424 19.90 1.41 5.39
C TYR A 424 21.21 2.06 4.94
N ASN A 425 22.33 1.80 5.64
CA ASN A 425 23.65 2.25 5.20
C ASN A 425 24.07 1.59 3.88
N MET A 426 23.78 0.29 3.71
CA MET A 426 24.07 -0.43 2.47
C MET A 426 23.23 0.10 1.30
N LEU A 427 21.94 0.38 1.52
CA LEU A 427 21.07 0.98 0.49
C LEU A 427 21.62 2.33 0.03
N ASP A 428 22.05 3.17 0.97
CA ASP A 428 22.67 4.46 0.67
C ASP A 428 23.95 4.31 -0.18
N GLN A 429 24.85 3.42 0.23
CA GLN A 429 26.09 3.17 -0.51
C GLN A 429 25.82 2.61 -1.92
N PHE A 430 24.91 1.66 -2.04
CA PHE A 430 24.54 1.06 -3.32
C PHE A 430 23.91 2.07 -4.27
N LEU A 431 22.96 2.89 -3.80
CA LEU A 431 22.31 3.92 -4.61
C LEU A 431 23.30 5.02 -5.02
N ASN A 432 24.15 5.46 -4.10
CA ASN A 432 25.21 6.42 -4.40
C ASN A 432 26.14 5.89 -5.50
N ASN A 433 26.58 4.62 -5.38
CA ASN A 433 27.37 3.97 -6.41
C ASN A 433 26.59 3.83 -7.72
N CYS A 434 25.31 3.49 -7.68
CA CYS A 434 24.46 3.37 -8.85
C CYS A 434 24.35 4.68 -9.62
N PHE A 435 24.06 5.80 -8.96
CA PHE A 435 23.84 7.08 -9.63
C PHE A 435 25.14 7.80 -10.02
N HIS A 436 26.22 7.65 -9.26
CA HIS A 436 27.47 8.41 -9.48
C HIS A 436 28.58 7.66 -10.23
N THR A 437 28.41 6.37 -10.54
CA THR A 437 29.30 5.76 -11.55
C THR A 437 28.89 6.23 -12.94
N HIS A 438 29.74 7.07 -13.53
CA HIS A 438 29.91 7.10 -14.97
C HIS A 438 30.40 5.71 -15.38
N LEU A 439 29.68 5.05 -16.30
CA LEU A 439 30.26 3.96 -17.07
C LEU A 439 31.51 4.55 -17.73
N SER A 440 32.67 4.11 -17.25
CA SER A 440 33.98 4.57 -17.72
C SER A 440 34.27 3.98 -19.09
#